data_AF-A0A6M1ZK82-F1
#
_entry.id   AF-A0A6M1ZK82-F1
#
_cell.length_a   1.000
_cell.length_b   1.000
_cell.length_c   1.000
_cell.angle_alpha   90.00
_cell.angle_beta   90.00
_cell.angle_gamma   90.00
#
_symmetry.space_group_name_H-M   'P 1'
#
loop_
_entity.id
_entity.type
_entity.pdbx_description
1 polymer ?
#
loop_
_entity_poly.entity_id
_entity_poly.type
_entity_poly.pdbx_seq_one_letter_code
_entity_poly.pdbx_strand_id
1 'polypeptide(L)'
;MLVKAAVKIYKKKKKKGFYLEDIKKNLKKNNECYVLITCSQPSQDGKMNVELNYSGDENLASYLVDGAQDVFDSQMDGAKDNF
;
A
#
# COMPACT_ATOMS: atom_id res chain seq x y z
N MET A 1 18.39 -26.42 24.90
CA MET A 1 18.64 -25.90 23.53
C MET A 1 17.35 -25.73 22.70
N LEU A 2 16.40 -26.66 22.77
CA LEU A 2 15.19 -26.68 21.93
C LEU A 2 14.24 -25.48 22.12
N VAL A 3 14.05 -25.01 23.35
CA VAL A 3 13.15 -23.86 23.64
C VAL A 3 13.66 -22.57 23.00
N LYS A 4 14.98 -22.32 23.03
CA LYS A 4 15.58 -21.14 22.38
C LYS A 4 15.41 -21.18 20.86
N ALA A 5 15.52 -22.37 20.26
CA ALA A 5 15.27 -22.57 18.83
C ALA A 5 13.79 -22.33 18.47
N ALA A 6 12.86 -22.88 19.25
CA ALA A 6 11.43 -22.68 19.07
C ALA A 6 11.02 -21.20 19.23
N VAL A 7 11.56 -20.49 20.23
CA VAL A 7 11.36 -19.04 20.41
C VAL A 7 11.94 -18.25 19.25
N LYS A 8 13.09 -18.64 18.71
CA LYS A 8 13.70 -18.01 17.52
C LYS A 8 12.83 -18.22 16.28
N ILE A 9 12.30 -19.43 16.08
CA ILE A 9 11.38 -19.76 14.97
C ILE A 9 10.07 -19.00 15.11
N TYR A 10 9.48 -18.94 16.31
CA TYR A 10 8.26 -18.19 16.60
C TYR A 10 8.45 -16.68 16.37
N LYS A 11 9.55 -16.09 16.85
CA LYS A 11 9.91 -14.69 16.58
C LYS A 11 10.16 -14.44 15.08
N LYS A 12 10.73 -15.40 14.35
CA LYS A 12 10.98 -15.31 12.90
C LYS A 12 9.69 -15.38 12.09
N LYS A 13 8.69 -16.18 12.52
CA LYS A 13 7.33 -16.21 11.94
C LYS A 13 6.54 -14.92 12.25
N LYS A 14 6.68 -14.37 13.46
CA LYS A 14 6.03 -13.10 13.87
C LYS A 14 6.65 -11.86 13.21
N LYS A 15 7.89 -11.96 12.71
CA LYS A 15 8.64 -10.89 12.01
C LYS A 15 8.49 -10.88 10.48
N LYS A 16 7.61 -11.69 9.89
CA LYS A 16 7.21 -11.47 8.49
C LYS A 16 6.13 -10.38 8.43
N GLY A 17 6.46 -9.21 8.95
CA GLY A 17 5.84 -7.98 8.49
C GLY A 17 6.35 -7.73 7.08
N PHE A 18 5.46 -7.39 6.17
CA PHE A 18 5.80 -6.96 4.81
C PHE A 18 6.44 -5.57 4.95
N TYR A 19 7.76 -5.45 4.78
CA TYR A 19 8.45 -4.16 4.94
C TYR A 19 8.24 -3.31 3.69
N LEU A 20 7.86 -2.04 3.87
CA LEU A 20 7.60 -1.09 2.78
C LEU A 20 8.76 -1.03 1.76
N GLU A 21 10.00 -1.11 2.24
CA GLU A 21 11.19 -1.13 1.37
C GLU A 21 11.28 -2.37 0.49
N ASP A 22 10.83 -3.53 0.97
CA ASP A 22 10.77 -4.74 0.15
C ASP A 22 9.73 -4.59 -0.97
N ILE A 23 8.60 -3.93 -0.69
CA ILE A 23 7.56 -3.62 -1.70
C ILE A 23 8.15 -2.70 -2.76
N LYS A 24 8.70 -1.56 -2.32
CA LYS A 24 9.31 -0.57 -3.22
C LYS A 24 10.39 -1.22 -4.09
N LYS A 25 11.25 -2.07 -3.51
CA LYS A 25 12.28 -2.79 -4.25
C LYS A 25 11.71 -3.72 -5.32
N ASN A 26 10.67 -4.49 -4.99
CA ASN A 26 10.05 -5.41 -5.95
C ASN A 26 9.28 -4.67 -7.04
N LEU A 27 8.58 -3.59 -6.70
CA LEU A 27 7.87 -2.75 -7.68
C LEU A 27 8.85 -2.10 -8.66
N LYS A 28 9.96 -1.52 -8.17
CA LYS A 28 11.02 -0.95 -9.01
C LYS A 28 11.67 -1.95 -9.95
N LYS A 29 11.78 -3.22 -9.55
CA LYS A 29 12.45 -4.25 -10.36
C LYS A 29 11.61 -4.65 -11.59
N ASN A 30 10.30 -4.60 -11.47
CA ASN A 30 9.40 -5.26 -12.42
C ASN A 30 8.53 -4.28 -13.21
N ASN A 31 8.58 -2.98 -12.92
CA ASN A 31 7.71 -1.98 -13.53
C ASN A 31 8.48 -0.70 -13.84
N GLU A 32 8.18 -0.08 -14.98
CA GLU A 32 8.74 1.20 -15.42
C GLU A 32 8.20 2.39 -14.60
N CYS A 33 6.98 2.26 -14.08
CA CYS A 33 6.35 3.25 -13.20
C CYS A 33 5.43 2.56 -12.19
N TYR A 34 5.35 3.11 -10.98
CA TYR A 34 4.34 2.70 -10.00
C TYR A 34 3.93 3.87 -9.10
N VAL A 35 2.73 3.76 -8.56
CA VAL A 35 2.22 4.57 -7.44
C VAL A 35 1.79 3.62 -6.33
N LEU A 36 2.24 3.89 -5.11
CA LEU A 36 1.92 3.13 -3.91
C LEU A 36 1.29 4.07 -2.89
N ILE A 37 0.00 3.85 -2.64
CA ILE A 37 -0.78 4.57 -1.62
C ILE A 37 -0.95 3.64 -0.42
N THR A 38 -0.55 4.12 0.75
CA THR A 38 -0.71 3.38 2.01
C THR A 38 -1.42 4.24 3.04
N CYS A 39 -2.30 3.62 3.82
CA CYS A 39 -3.00 4.25 4.93
C CYS A 39 -2.62 3.58 6.25
N SER A 40 -2.41 4.38 7.29
CA SER A 40 -2.32 3.86 8.65
C SER A 40 -3.67 3.31 9.10
N GLN A 41 -3.67 2.52 10.18
CA GLN A 41 -4.92 2.29 10.90
C GLN A 41 -5.52 3.62 11.34
N PRO A 42 -6.86 3.74 11.38
CA PRO A 42 -7.52 4.90 11.96
C PRO A 42 -7.08 5.10 13.41
N SER A 43 -6.74 6.34 13.76
CA SER A 43 -6.55 6.75 15.16
C SER A 43 -7.89 6.80 15.90
N GLN A 44 -7.85 7.00 17.22
CA GLN A 44 -9.07 7.07 18.05
C GLN A 44 -9.99 8.24 17.67
N ASP A 45 -9.44 9.31 17.08
CA ASP A 45 -10.19 10.44 16.54
C ASP A 45 -10.58 10.25 15.06
N GLY A 46 -10.42 9.02 14.52
CA GLY A 46 -10.84 8.64 13.17
C GLY A 46 -9.92 9.11 12.04
N LYS A 47 -8.79 9.75 12.35
CA LYS A 47 -7.84 10.21 11.34
C LYS A 47 -6.98 9.04 10.84
N MET A 48 -6.58 9.11 9.58
CA MET A 48 -5.63 8.17 8.97
C MET A 48 -4.47 8.97 8.39
N ASN A 49 -3.25 8.50 8.59
CA ASN A 49 -2.12 9.01 7.84
C ASN A 49 -2.09 8.31 6.49
N VAL A 50 -2.13 9.08 5.42
CA VAL A 50 -2.03 8.58 4.05
C VAL A 50 -0.68 9.00 3.49
N GLU A 51 0.05 8.04 2.93
CA GLU A 51 1.34 8.27 2.30
C GLU A 51 1.28 7.79 0.85
N LEU A 52 1.73 8.64 -0.07
CA LEU A 52 1.88 8.32 -1.49
C LEU A 52 3.38 8.26 -1.83
N ASN A 53 3.81 7.12 -2.35
CA ASN A 53 5.15 6.93 -2.88
C ASN A 53 5.07 6.55 -4.35
N TYR A 54 5.91 7.11 -5.21
CA TYR A 54 5.98 6.74 -6.61
C TYR A 54 7.42 6.54 -7.09
N SER A 55 7.58 5.92 -8.25
CA SER A 55 8.83 5.82 -8.99
C SER A 55 8.53 5.77 -10.47
N GLY A 56 9.48 6.23 -11.29
CA GLY A 56 9.31 6.37 -12.73
C GLY A 56 9.15 7.82 -13.12
N ASP A 57 8.66 8.06 -14.34
CA ASP A 57 8.35 9.41 -14.84
C ASP A 57 7.17 10.04 -14.07
N GLU A 58 7.30 11.33 -13.74
CA GLU A 58 6.30 12.06 -12.95
C GLU A 58 4.98 12.24 -13.70
N ASN A 59 5.02 12.49 -15.01
CA ASN A 59 3.79 12.63 -15.81
C ASN A 59 3.06 11.30 -15.92
N LEU A 60 3.81 10.20 -16.07
CA LEU A 60 3.21 8.86 -16.09
C LEU A 60 2.61 8.51 -14.73
N ALA A 61 3.27 8.84 -13.62
CA ALA A 61 2.73 8.64 -12.28
C ALA A 61 1.45 9.47 -12.06
N SER A 62 1.42 10.73 -12.48
CA SER A 62 0.21 11.58 -12.44
C SER A 62 -0.92 10.96 -13.24
N TYR A 63 -0.64 10.55 -14.48
CA TYR A 63 -1.63 9.91 -15.35
C TYR A 63 -2.24 8.65 -14.73
N LEU A 64 -1.43 7.83 -14.03
CA LEU A 64 -1.93 6.66 -13.31
C LEU A 64 -2.86 7.03 -12.14
N VAL A 65 -2.55 8.11 -11.41
CA VAL A 65 -3.40 8.60 -10.31
C VAL A 65 -4.70 9.17 -10.84
N ASP A 66 -4.64 10.03 -11.86
CA ASP A 66 -5.80 10.68 -12.45
C ASP A 66 -6.76 9.63 -13.02
N GLY A 67 -6.25 8.67 -13.79
CA GLY A 67 -7.07 7.58 -14.33
C GLY A 67 -7.66 6.65 -13.25
N ALA A 68 -6.95 6.44 -12.14
CA ALA A 68 -7.52 5.69 -11.01
C ALA A 68 -8.63 6.47 -10.30
N GLN A 69 -8.47 7.79 -10.15
CA GLN A 69 -9.49 8.66 -9.56
C GLN A 69 -10.78 8.65 -10.38
N ASP A 70 -10.69 8.81 -11.70
CA ASP A 70 -11.84 8.78 -12.61
C ASP A 70 -12.66 7.47 -12.47
N VAL A 71 -11.96 6.34 -12.29
CA VAL A 71 -12.61 5.03 -12.08
C VAL A 71 -13.36 5.00 -10.75
N PHE A 72 -12.78 5.51 -9.67
CA PHE A 72 -13.45 5.54 -8.37
C PHE A 72 -14.66 6.47 -8.38
N ASP A 73 -14.52 7.66 -8.94
CA ASP A 73 -15.60 8.64 -9.00
C ASP A 73 -16.80 8.08 -9.80
N SER A 74 -16.53 7.43 -10.95
CA SER A 74 -17.56 6.76 -11.75
C SER A 74 -18.28 5.64 -10.99
N GLN A 75 -17.57 4.88 -10.16
CA GLN A 75 -18.16 3.82 -9.34
C GLN A 75 -18.98 4.36 -8.16
N MET A 76 -18.54 5.47 -7.56
CA MET A 76 -19.23 6.10 -6.45
C MET A 76 -20.51 6.82 -6.88
N ASP A 77 -20.55 7.34 -8.11
CA ASP A 77 -21.77 7.95 -8.64
C ASP A 77 -22.87 6.93 -8.93
N GLY A 78 -22.53 5.72 -9.40
CA GLY A 78 -23.49 4.63 -9.54
C GLY A 78 -24.02 4.08 -8.20
N ALA A 79 -23.37 4.39 -7.07
CA ALA A 79 -23.79 3.98 -5.73
C ALA A 79 -24.77 4.95 -5.07
N LYS A 80 -24.90 6.19 -5.59
CA LYS A 80 -25.81 7.22 -5.05
C LYS A 80 -27.29 6.97 -5.40
N ASP A 81 -27.57 6.06 -6.32
CA ASP A 81 -28.94 5.72 -6.73
C ASP A 81 -29.62 4.65 -5.83
N ASN A 82 -28.96 4.19 -4.77
CA ASN A 82 -29.46 3.14 -3.86
C ASN A 82 -29.67 3.57 -2.40
N PHE A 83 -29.68 4.87 -2.10
CA PHE A 83 -30.00 5.42 -0.78
C PHE A 83 -31.00 6.57 -0.85
#